data_AF-A0A3M0WLN8-F1
#
_entry.id   AF-A0A3M0WLN8-F1
#
_cell.length_a   1.000
_cell.length_b   1.000
_cell.length_c   1.000
_cell.angle_alpha   90.00
_cell.angle_beta   90.00
_cell.angle_gamma   90.00
#
_symmetry.space_group_name_H-M   'P 1'
#
loop_
_entity.id
_entity.type
_entity.pdbx_description
1 polymer ?
#
loop_
_entity_poly.entity_id
_entity_poly.type
_entity_poly.pdbx_seq_one_letter_code
_entity_poly.pdbx_strand_id
1 'polypeptide(L)'
;MLDFLERAWQTLLFASFWIAVVSFFWGWIDTYMLLSKSRQKLKRGFRIVAKPISPDVRLYLESLQENVYETKQIFFKDVTVGFILVNGRERLIQIRNARWRTSWPYVGYVDLSQPAPTLEFRASLPMHLALLPFIITVIAIPFVALMMWFNYRNETKTIEKFLEQKAKEMTEGVV
;
A
#
# COMPACT_ATOMS: atom_id res chain seq x y z
N MET A 1 -42.84 11.58 7.29
CA MET A 1 -41.61 11.09 7.98
C MET A 1 -40.86 10.10 7.10
N LEU A 2 -41.52 9.06 6.57
CA LEU A 2 -40.90 8.13 5.60
C LEU A 2 -40.39 8.83 4.33
N ASP A 3 -41.19 9.67 3.69
CA ASP A 3 -40.77 10.42 2.49
C ASP A 3 -39.57 11.35 2.74
N PHE A 4 -39.48 11.90 3.95
CA PHE A 4 -38.36 12.75 4.35
C PHE A 4 -37.08 11.90 4.50
N LEU A 5 -37.18 10.75 5.15
CA LEU A 5 -36.06 9.80 5.29
C LEU A 5 -35.61 9.27 3.93
N GLU A 6 -36.54 8.97 3.04
CA GLU A 6 -36.23 8.52 1.67
C GLU A 6 -35.48 9.60 0.87
N ARG A 7 -35.96 10.84 0.89
CA ARG A 7 -35.27 11.96 0.22
C ARG A 7 -33.90 12.24 0.82
N ALA A 8 -33.77 12.20 2.14
CA ALA A 8 -32.49 12.35 2.81
C ALA A 8 -31.50 11.24 2.41
N TRP A 9 -31.99 10.00 2.32
CA TRP A 9 -31.21 8.85 1.87
C TRP A 9 -30.76 8.97 0.42
N GLN A 10 -31.68 9.33 -0.50
CA GLN A 10 -31.35 9.56 -1.91
C GLN A 10 -30.32 10.69 -2.08
N THR A 11 -30.47 11.77 -1.30
CA THR A 11 -29.51 12.89 -1.30
C THR A 11 -28.14 12.45 -0.82
N LEU A 12 -28.07 11.64 0.24
CA LEU A 12 -26.82 11.08 0.76
C LEU A 12 -26.15 10.15 -0.26
N LEU A 13 -26.92 9.28 -0.91
CA LEU A 13 -26.43 8.41 -1.98
C LEU A 13 -25.87 9.22 -3.15
N PHE A 14 -26.59 10.24 -3.60
CA PHE A 14 -26.14 11.11 -4.69
C PHE A 14 -24.86 11.87 -4.32
N ALA A 15 -24.82 12.49 -3.14
CA ALA A 15 -23.64 13.21 -2.66
C ALA A 15 -22.42 12.28 -2.52
N SER A 16 -22.62 11.09 -1.94
CA SER A 16 -21.54 10.11 -1.78
C SER A 16 -21.02 9.58 -3.11
N PHE A 17 -21.88 9.40 -4.11
CA PHE A 17 -21.46 9.02 -5.46
C PHE A 17 -20.48 10.04 -6.06
N TRP A 18 -20.80 11.33 -5.99
CA TRP A 18 -19.91 12.37 -6.50
C TRP A 18 -18.61 12.50 -5.70
N ILE A 19 -18.67 12.39 -4.38
CA ILE A 19 -17.47 12.31 -3.52
C ILE A 19 -16.60 11.12 -3.96
N ALA A 20 -17.20 9.98 -4.27
CA ALA A 20 -16.47 8.79 -4.70
C ALA A 20 -15.79 8.98 -6.05
N VAL A 21 -16.46 9.60 -7.02
CA VAL A 21 -15.88 9.92 -8.33
C VAL A 21 -14.65 10.82 -8.16
N VAL A 22 -14.77 11.91 -7.39
CA VAL A 22 -13.63 12.83 -7.13
C VAL A 22 -12.52 12.09 -6.39
N SER A 23 -12.87 11.30 -5.37
CA SER A 23 -11.91 10.52 -4.58
C SER A 23 -11.20 9.45 -5.39
N PHE A 24 -11.86 8.88 -6.40
CA PHE A 24 -11.26 7.91 -7.32
C PHE A 24 -10.20 8.58 -8.21
N PHE A 25 -10.51 9.71 -8.85
CA PHE A 25 -9.51 10.39 -9.68
C PHE A 25 -8.34 10.91 -8.85
N TRP A 26 -8.60 11.52 -7.70
CA TRP A 26 -7.53 11.94 -6.79
C TRP A 26 -6.73 10.72 -6.28
N GLY A 27 -7.42 9.68 -5.82
CA GLY A 27 -6.77 8.48 -5.31
C GLY A 27 -5.87 7.82 -6.35
N TRP A 28 -6.18 7.93 -7.65
CA TRP A 28 -5.34 7.40 -8.72
C TRP A 28 -4.02 8.16 -8.78
N ILE A 29 -4.09 9.49 -8.73
CA ILE A 29 -2.91 10.36 -8.70
C ILE A 29 -2.08 10.09 -7.45
N ASP A 30 -2.72 10.03 -6.28
CA ASP A 30 -2.06 9.76 -5.00
C ASP A 30 -1.40 8.38 -4.99
N THR A 31 -2.06 7.37 -5.55
CA THR A 31 -1.52 6.02 -5.74
C THR A 31 -0.32 6.01 -6.70
N TYR A 32 -0.41 6.74 -7.81
CA TYR A 32 0.71 6.89 -8.73
C TYR A 32 1.90 7.56 -8.05
N MET A 33 1.65 8.57 -7.22
CA MET A 33 2.69 9.22 -6.42
C MET A 33 3.27 8.29 -5.34
N LEU A 34 2.44 7.47 -4.69
CA LEU A 34 2.89 6.46 -3.73
C LEU A 34 3.82 5.42 -4.35
N LEU A 35 3.52 5.01 -5.59
CA LEU A 35 4.29 4.02 -6.34
C LEU A 35 5.46 4.63 -7.12
N SER A 36 5.52 5.96 -7.21
CA SER A 36 6.56 6.64 -7.98
C SER A 36 7.92 6.43 -7.34
N LYS A 37 8.92 6.10 -8.16
CA LYS A 37 10.32 5.96 -7.76
C LYS A 37 11.02 7.30 -7.45
N SER A 38 10.26 8.38 -7.28
CA SER A 38 10.78 9.73 -7.00
C SER A 38 11.31 9.85 -5.58
N ARG A 39 12.57 10.29 -5.42
CA ARG A 39 13.27 10.41 -4.14
C ARG A 39 12.77 11.55 -3.23
N GLN A 40 11.92 12.45 -3.72
CA GLN A 40 11.64 13.72 -3.02
C GLN A 40 10.86 13.58 -1.70
N LYS A 41 10.01 12.55 -1.53
CA LYS A 41 9.29 12.26 -0.28
C LYS A 41 9.01 10.76 -0.23
N LEU A 42 9.64 9.98 0.65
CA LEU A 42 9.33 8.54 0.75
C LEU A 42 8.12 8.28 1.66
N LYS A 43 7.95 9.08 2.70
CA LYS A 43 6.77 9.07 3.56
C LYS A 43 5.53 9.61 2.81
N ARG A 44 4.79 8.73 2.14
CA ARG A 44 3.56 9.05 1.42
C ARG A 44 2.40 8.17 1.87
N GLY A 45 1.18 8.68 1.73
CA GLY A 45 -0.04 7.94 2.05
C GLY A 45 -0.37 7.85 3.53
N PHE A 46 -1.59 7.38 3.78
CA PHE A 46 -2.17 7.23 5.11
C PHE A 46 -1.69 5.93 5.75
N ARG A 47 -1.30 5.99 7.03
CA ARG A 47 -0.85 4.83 7.80
C ARG A 47 -2.05 3.99 8.20
N ILE A 48 -2.09 2.76 7.71
CA ILE A 48 -3.14 1.79 8.02
C ILE A 48 -2.79 1.03 9.30
N VAL A 49 -1.57 0.49 9.35
CA VAL A 49 -1.05 -0.25 10.50
C VAL A 49 0.47 -0.12 10.55
N ALA A 50 1.05 -0.32 11.72
CA ALA A 50 2.49 -0.44 11.90
C ALA A 50 2.81 -1.73 12.64
N LYS A 51 3.92 -2.38 12.28
CA LYS A 51 4.43 -3.56 12.97
C LYS A 51 5.91 -3.39 13.29
N PRO A 52 6.41 -3.94 14.39
CA PRO A 52 7.86 -3.98 14.63
C PRO A 52 8.54 -4.80 13.54
N ILE A 53 9.73 -4.37 13.13
CA ILE A 53 10.59 -5.17 12.24
C ILE A 53 11.49 -6.09 13.07
N SER A 54 11.84 -7.25 12.51
CA SER A 54 12.83 -8.13 13.12
C SER A 54 14.23 -7.50 13.10
N PRO A 55 15.14 -7.91 14.00
CA PRO A 55 16.52 -7.45 13.99
C PRO A 55 17.22 -7.69 12.64
N ASP A 56 17.00 -8.84 12.00
CA ASP A 56 17.63 -9.17 10.72
C ASP A 56 17.14 -8.26 9.59
N VAL A 57 15.83 -7.98 9.53
CA VAL A 57 15.26 -7.04 8.57
C VAL A 57 15.78 -5.62 8.84
N ARG A 58 15.93 -5.23 10.10
CA ARG A 58 16.52 -3.95 10.46
C ARG A 58 17.96 -3.83 9.95
N LEU A 59 18.81 -4.81 10.25
CA LEU A 59 20.21 -4.84 9.81
C LEU A 59 20.31 -4.81 8.28
N TYR A 60 19.44 -5.56 7.60
CA TYR A 60 19.35 -5.52 6.15
C TYR A 60 18.98 -4.13 5.63
N LEU A 61 17.93 -3.50 6.16
CA LEU A 61 17.52 -2.18 5.70
C LEU A 61 18.57 -1.09 6.01
N GLU A 62 19.29 -1.22 7.12
CA GLU A 62 20.39 -0.34 7.51
C GLU A 62 21.62 -0.51 6.60
N SER A 63 21.89 -1.71 6.10
CA SER A 63 23.02 -1.98 5.19
C SER A 63 22.82 -1.42 3.77
N LEU A 64 21.57 -1.18 3.37
CA LEU A 64 21.25 -0.63 2.05
C LEU A 64 21.70 0.84 1.92
N GLN A 65 22.67 1.08 1.04
CA GLN A 65 23.12 2.42 0.63
C GLN A 65 22.44 2.90 -0.66
N GLU A 66 21.95 1.96 -1.49
CA GLU A 66 21.36 2.25 -2.80
C GLU A 66 19.97 1.65 -2.94
N ASN A 67 19.22 2.16 -3.93
CA ASN A 67 17.90 1.63 -4.26
C ASN A 67 18.03 0.19 -4.79
N VAL A 68 17.19 -0.71 -4.27
CA VAL A 68 17.10 -2.09 -4.76
C VAL A 68 15.92 -2.20 -5.70
N TYR A 69 16.12 -2.83 -6.85
CA TYR A 69 15.06 -3.14 -7.80
C TYR A 69 15.04 -4.63 -8.10
N GLU A 70 13.88 -5.25 -7.92
CA GLU A 70 13.66 -6.62 -8.35
C GLU A 70 12.93 -6.59 -9.70
N THR A 71 13.55 -7.17 -10.72
CA THR A 71 13.00 -7.25 -12.07
C THR A 71 12.77 -8.72 -12.42
N LYS A 72 11.68 -8.98 -13.15
CA LYS A 72 11.42 -10.29 -13.76
C LYS A 72 11.22 -10.09 -15.25
N GLN A 73 11.83 -10.96 -16.04
CA GLN A 73 11.62 -11.00 -17.47
C GLN A 73 10.27 -11.67 -17.76
N ILE A 74 9.35 -10.92 -18.35
CA ILE A 74 8.01 -11.41 -18.74
C ILE A 74 7.83 -11.10 -20.22
N PHE A 75 7.65 -12.14 -21.04
CA PHE A 75 7.41 -12.02 -22.49
C PHE A 75 8.35 -11.00 -23.17
N PHE A 76 9.67 -11.13 -22.95
CA PHE A 76 10.74 -10.28 -23.51
C PHE A 76 10.88 -8.85 -22.95
N LYS A 77 10.14 -8.47 -21.89
CA LYS A 77 10.31 -7.19 -21.22
C LYS A 77 10.69 -7.37 -19.74
N ASP A 78 11.70 -6.64 -19.29
CA ASP A 78 12.01 -6.55 -17.86
C ASP A 78 10.96 -5.71 -17.16
N VAL A 79 10.21 -6.35 -16.27
CA VAL A 79 9.18 -5.69 -15.47
C VAL A 79 9.71 -5.60 -14.04
N THR A 80 9.79 -4.37 -13.49
CA THR A 80 10.04 -4.20 -12.06
C THR A 80 8.87 -4.82 -11.29
N VAL A 81 9.14 -5.91 -10.58
CA VAL A 81 8.18 -6.59 -9.73
C VAL A 81 8.27 -6.14 -8.27
N GLY A 82 9.39 -5.57 -7.85
CA GLY A 82 9.53 -4.97 -6.52
C GLY A 82 10.63 -3.94 -6.44
N PHE A 83 10.60 -3.11 -5.42
CA PHE A 83 11.64 -2.13 -5.15
C PHE A 83 11.76 -1.79 -3.66
N ILE A 84 12.96 -1.38 -3.28
CA ILE A 84 13.25 -0.67 -2.02
C ILE A 84 13.92 0.64 -2.40
N LEU A 85 13.26 1.76 -2.14
CA LEU A 85 13.87 3.08 -2.28
C LEU A 85 14.54 3.48 -0.98
N VAL A 86 15.76 3.98 -1.11
CA VAL A 86 16.61 4.45 -0.03
C VAL A 86 16.71 5.96 -0.11
N ASN A 87 16.36 6.66 0.97
CA ASN A 87 16.64 8.08 1.12
C ASN A 87 17.08 8.37 2.57
N GLY A 88 18.38 8.50 2.80
CA GLY A 88 18.93 8.67 4.14
C GLY A 88 18.58 7.49 5.04
N ARG A 89 17.77 7.73 6.08
CA ARG A 89 17.26 6.71 7.01
C ARG A 89 15.85 6.21 6.70
N GLU A 90 15.21 6.73 5.65
CA GLU A 90 13.89 6.28 5.22
C GLU A 90 14.01 5.17 4.16
N ARG A 91 13.10 4.20 4.24
CA ARG A 91 12.95 3.12 3.26
C ARG A 91 11.51 3.03 2.80
N LEU A 92 11.30 3.01 1.49
CA LEU A 92 9.98 2.73 0.89
C LEU A 92 10.06 1.41 0.14
N ILE A 93 9.19 0.48 0.51
CA ILE A 93 9.20 -0.90 0.05
C ILE A 93 7.89 -1.17 -0.69
N GLN A 94 8.01 -1.76 -1.86
CA GLN A 94 6.85 -2.19 -2.63
C GLN A 94 7.20 -3.45 -3.39
N ILE A 95 6.30 -4.42 -3.39
CA ILE A 95 6.42 -5.60 -4.24
C ILE A 95 5.05 -5.95 -4.79
N ARG A 96 5.00 -6.15 -6.10
CA ARG A 96 3.81 -6.60 -6.82
C ARG A 96 3.72 -8.10 -6.72
N ASN A 97 2.61 -8.58 -6.18
CA ASN A 97 2.28 -9.99 -6.31
C ASN A 97 1.84 -10.28 -7.76
N ALA A 98 2.59 -11.12 -8.49
CA ALA A 98 2.26 -11.46 -9.87
C ALA A 98 0.88 -12.15 -10.02
N ARG A 99 0.37 -12.77 -8.95
CA ARG A 99 -0.91 -13.48 -8.92
C ARG A 99 -2.10 -12.59 -8.55
N TRP A 100 -1.86 -11.37 -8.07
CA TRP A 100 -2.90 -10.50 -7.53
C TRP A 100 -2.67 -9.06 -7.99
N ARG A 101 -3.54 -8.57 -8.88
CA ARG A 101 -3.49 -7.19 -9.40
C ARG A 101 -4.68 -6.41 -8.86
N THR A 102 -4.44 -5.48 -7.93
CA THR A 102 -5.46 -4.55 -7.47
C THR A 102 -5.04 -3.11 -7.71
N SER A 103 -6.03 -2.23 -7.83
CA SER A 103 -5.85 -0.78 -7.93
C SER A 103 -5.54 -0.11 -6.59
N TRP A 104 -5.45 -0.88 -5.49
CA TRP A 104 -5.17 -0.38 -4.14
C TRP A 104 -3.87 -0.97 -3.61
N PRO A 105 -2.72 -0.53 -4.15
CA PRO A 105 -1.44 -1.01 -3.70
C PRO A 105 -1.16 -0.51 -2.28
N TYR A 106 -0.59 -1.39 -1.47
CA TYR A 106 0.01 -1.01 -0.21
C TYR A 106 1.52 -0.86 -0.40
N VAL A 107 2.11 0.07 0.32
CA VAL A 107 3.56 0.24 0.40
C VAL A 107 3.99 0.07 1.85
N GLY A 108 5.15 -0.54 2.05
CA GLY A 108 5.85 -0.58 3.32
C GLY A 108 6.70 0.66 3.46
N TYR A 109 6.64 1.34 4.58
CA TYR A 109 7.51 2.46 4.91
C TYR A 109 8.23 2.17 6.23
N VAL A 110 9.53 2.41 6.28
CA VAL A 110 10.34 2.26 7.49
C VAL A 110 11.16 3.52 7.68
N ASP A 111 11.17 4.02 8.91
CA ASP A 111 12.03 5.09 9.36
C ASP A 111 13.06 4.54 10.36
N LEU A 112 14.30 4.39 9.92
CA LEU A 112 15.41 3.85 10.71
C LEU A 112 16.00 4.87 11.68
N SER A 113 15.53 6.13 11.67
CA SER A 113 15.98 7.12 12.66
C SER A 113 15.37 6.87 14.05
N GLN A 114 14.30 6.09 14.13
CA GLN A 114 13.58 5.82 15.36
C GLN A 114 14.30 4.76 16.22
N PRO A 115 14.26 4.87 17.57
CA PRO A 115 14.89 3.88 18.44
C PRO A 115 14.37 2.45 18.22
N ALA A 116 13.06 2.34 17.96
CA ALA A 116 12.37 1.11 17.61
C ALA A 116 11.68 1.27 16.24
N PRO A 117 12.41 1.05 15.13
CA PRO A 117 11.85 1.19 13.79
C PRO A 117 10.66 0.25 13.59
N THR A 118 9.64 0.73 12.88
CA THR A 118 8.45 -0.06 12.54
C THR A 118 8.23 -0.06 11.02
N LEU A 119 7.69 -1.17 10.51
CA LEU A 119 7.17 -1.29 9.16
C LEU A 119 5.73 -0.78 9.15
N GLU A 120 5.56 0.40 8.59
CA GLU A 120 4.26 1.03 8.40
C GLU A 120 3.69 0.66 7.05
N PHE A 121 2.53 0.01 7.04
CA PHE A 121 1.79 -0.23 5.81
C PHE A 121 0.93 0.98 5.51
N ARG A 122 1.16 1.57 4.34
CA ARG A 122 0.53 2.81 3.90
C ARG A 122 -0.20 2.62 2.58
N ALA A 123 -1.30 3.35 2.41
CA ALA A 123 -2.10 3.35 1.20
C ALA A 123 -2.71 4.73 0.94
N SER A 124 -3.31 4.91 -0.24
CA SER A 124 -3.99 6.14 -0.61
C SER A 124 -5.35 6.25 0.10
N LEU A 125 -5.53 7.28 0.93
CA LEU A 125 -6.80 7.52 1.63
C LEU A 125 -7.94 7.86 0.65
N PRO A 126 -7.77 8.75 -0.35
CA PRO A 126 -8.82 9.00 -1.34
C PRO A 126 -9.29 7.73 -2.07
N MET A 127 -8.38 6.79 -2.33
CA MET A 127 -8.79 5.50 -2.90
C MET A 127 -9.73 4.68 -2.01
N HIS A 128 -9.58 4.78 -0.70
CA HIS A 128 -10.48 4.14 0.26
C HIS A 128 -11.82 4.90 0.33
N LEU A 129 -11.80 6.23 0.24
CA LEU A 129 -13.01 7.06 0.20
C LEU A 129 -13.85 6.83 -1.07
N ALA A 130 -13.25 6.36 -2.17
CA ALA A 130 -14.00 5.94 -3.35
C ALA A 130 -14.99 4.78 -3.08
N LEU A 131 -14.86 4.09 -1.94
CA LEU A 131 -15.76 3.02 -1.54
C LEU A 131 -17.01 3.49 -0.76
N LEU A 132 -17.10 4.79 -0.43
CA LEU A 132 -18.21 5.36 0.34
C LEU A 132 -19.61 4.99 -0.18
N PRO A 133 -19.91 4.99 -1.49
CA PRO A 133 -21.25 4.66 -1.98
C PRO A 133 -21.63 3.23 -1.63
N PHE A 134 -20.68 2.29 -1.72
CA PHE A 134 -20.91 0.90 -1.34
C PHE A 134 -21.15 0.76 0.16
N ILE A 135 -20.43 1.53 0.98
CA ILE A 135 -20.61 1.53 2.43
C ILE A 135 -22.01 2.07 2.78
N ILE A 136 -22.43 3.17 2.15
CA ILE A 136 -23.73 3.79 2.40
C ILE A 136 -24.87 2.88 1.94
N THR A 137 -24.72 2.09 0.87
CA THR A 137 -25.78 1.13 0.48
C THR A 137 -26.02 0.00 1.48
N VAL A 138 -25.15 -0.20 2.49
CA VAL A 138 -25.17 -1.26 3.53
C VAL A 138 -25.01 -2.69 2.99
N ILE A 139 -25.74 -3.05 1.94
CA ILE A 139 -25.77 -4.38 1.31
C ILE A 139 -24.38 -4.76 0.77
N ALA A 140 -23.62 -3.80 0.26
CA ALA A 140 -22.29 -4.06 -0.31
C ALA A 140 -21.16 -4.06 0.74
N ILE A 141 -21.41 -3.66 1.99
CA ILE A 141 -20.40 -3.63 3.06
C ILE A 141 -19.66 -4.96 3.23
N PRO A 142 -20.34 -6.12 3.43
CA PRO A 142 -19.63 -7.37 3.68
C PRO A 142 -18.72 -7.76 2.52
N PHE A 143 -19.16 -7.52 1.28
CA PHE A 143 -18.37 -7.81 0.08
C PHE A 143 -17.13 -6.90 0.00
N VAL A 144 -17.30 -5.59 0.18
CA VAL A 144 -16.20 -4.62 0.13
C VAL A 144 -15.20 -4.87 1.26
N ALA A 145 -15.68 -5.09 2.48
CA ALA A 145 -14.83 -5.37 3.64
C ALA A 145 -13.99 -6.65 3.42
N LEU A 146 -14.61 -7.70 2.88
CA LEU A 146 -13.92 -8.95 2.57
C LEU A 146 -12.84 -8.75 1.50
N MET A 147 -13.16 -8.06 0.40
CA MET A 147 -12.21 -7.76 -0.68
C MET A 147 -11.03 -6.91 -0.18
N MET A 148 -11.30 -5.88 0.62
CA MET A 148 -10.26 -5.05 1.23
C MET A 148 -9.37 -5.86 2.17
N TRP A 149 -9.96 -6.74 2.98
CA TRP A 149 -9.22 -7.60 3.89
C TRP A 149 -8.29 -8.57 3.15
N PHE A 150 -8.78 -9.23 2.09
CA PHE A 150 -7.96 -10.10 1.25
C PHE A 150 -6.83 -9.33 0.57
N ASN A 151 -7.12 -8.15 0.01
CA ASN A 151 -6.12 -7.32 -0.63
C ASN A 151 -5.03 -6.90 0.37
N TYR A 152 -5.45 -6.37 1.52
CA TYR A 152 -4.54 -5.98 2.61
C TYR A 152 -3.68 -7.16 3.07
N ARG A 153 -4.28 -8.32 3.35
CA ARG A 153 -3.55 -9.52 3.79
C ARG A 153 -2.54 -10.00 2.75
N ASN A 154 -2.91 -9.99 1.48
CA ASN A 154 -2.04 -10.44 0.41
C ASN A 154 -0.85 -9.49 0.22
N GLU A 155 -1.10 -8.19 0.12
CA GLU A 155 -0.04 -7.19 -0.10
C GLU A 155 0.91 -7.11 1.10
N THR A 156 0.38 -7.00 2.33
CA THR A 156 1.21 -6.90 3.53
C THR A 156 2.08 -8.15 3.75
N LYS A 157 1.50 -9.36 3.62
CA LYS A 157 2.27 -10.60 3.70
C LYS A 157 3.33 -10.73 2.60
N THR A 158 3.05 -10.21 1.40
CA THR A 158 4.02 -10.26 0.29
C THR A 158 5.21 -9.34 0.59
N ILE A 159 4.96 -8.14 1.11
CA ILE A 159 6.01 -7.20 1.55
C ILE A 159 6.84 -7.80 2.71
N GLU A 160 6.19 -8.38 3.72
CA GLU A 160 6.87 -9.01 4.86
C GLU A 160 7.79 -10.14 4.39
N LYS A 161 7.25 -11.08 3.60
CA LYS A 161 8.04 -12.20 3.07
C LYS A 161 9.20 -11.75 2.20
N PHE A 162 9.00 -10.70 1.39
CA PHE A 162 10.06 -10.14 0.57
C PHE A 162 11.20 -9.59 1.43
N LEU A 163 10.87 -8.85 2.49
CA LEU A 163 11.89 -8.32 3.41
C LEU A 163 12.59 -9.43 4.20
N GLU A 164 11.86 -10.41 4.70
CA GLU A 164 12.43 -11.57 5.40
C GLU A 164 13.37 -12.37 4.50
N GLN A 165 12.98 -12.61 3.25
CA GLN A 165 13.81 -13.30 2.27
C GLN A 165 15.10 -12.53 2.01
N LYS A 166 15.00 -11.22 1.75
CA LYS A 166 16.17 -10.37 1.50
C LYS A 166 17.10 -10.26 2.70
N ALA A 167 16.55 -10.23 3.91
CA ALA A 167 17.33 -10.26 5.14
C ALA A 167 18.09 -11.58 5.30
N LYS A 168 17.44 -12.72 5.02
CA LYS A 168 18.08 -14.05 5.06
C LYS A 168 19.21 -14.19 4.04
N GLU A 169 18.98 -13.76 2.80
CA GLU A 169 20.00 -13.77 1.74
C GLU A 169 21.26 -13.01 2.18
N MET A 170 21.11 -11.88 2.89
CA MET A 170 22.23 -11.13 3.45
C MET A 170 22.95 -11.87 4.59
N THR A 171 22.21 -12.47 5.53
CA THR A 171 22.81 -13.15 6.70
C THR A 171 23.47 -14.48 6.35
N GLU A 172 22.94 -15.20 5.37
CA GLU A 172 23.43 -16.53 4.97
C GLU A 172 24.54 -16.46 3.91
N GLY A 173 24.89 -15.26 3.41
CA GLY A 173 25.99 -15.07 2.47
C GLY A 173 25.78 -15.70 1.10
N VAL A 174 24.52 -16.00 0.74
CA VAL A 174 24.16 -16.54 -0.57
C VAL A 174 24.03 -15.37 -1.55
N VAL A 175 25.18 -14.94 -2.09
CA VAL A 175 25.28 -14.02 -3.24
C VAL A 175 25.51 -14.83 -4.51
#